data_AF-A0A367KFD9-F1
#
_entry.id   AF-A0A367KFD9-F1
#
_cell.length_a   1.000
_cell.length_b   1.000
_cell.length_c   1.000
_cell.angle_alpha   90.00
_cell.angle_beta   90.00
_cell.angle_gamma   90.00
#
_symmetry.space_group_name_H-M   'P 1'
#
loop_
_entity.id
_entity.type
_entity.pdbx_description
1 polymer ?
#
loop_
_entity_poly.entity_id
_entity_poly.type
_entity_poly.pdbx_seq_one_letter_code
_entity_poly.pdbx_strand_id
1 'polypeptide(L)'
;EYQVGDEIFNNYGPKSNEELLIGYGFCFEYNEYDHVTLKPNFSQDLNYQVKLNILQNCGISSGNVDPYTFYIHRNNVPPMFLKMMRVLVMNNMETAYYRSCHDPKFLDMVGYRNELSMLSMTLTLLKTRLIALKSVNLDTSDYIPAWRKFALMYRAGQEDVYNVTIAKIEEMKSRIISCMNQDIKENRMAPNVPFLSIVNPDYDYTSLTIDSSPFVSLDMVVITLDSLLRKNDPFSTAITEIFEDFDEEADVIFMLSLINEKFNENSKWKELFKRISSSDTTVSQDEQELREMYDSMIPEFAEAYPHVFSLDKFSFESFVWADNVLNNYSIDNPLAIVPL
;
A
#
# COMPACT_ATOMS: atom_id res chain seq x y z
N GLU A 1 38.61 20.39 23.48
CA GLU A 1 39.46 21.39 24.19
C GLU A 1 39.13 22.75 23.62
N TYR A 2 39.00 23.77 24.46
CA TYR A 2 38.67 25.14 24.05
C TYR A 2 39.87 26.04 24.30
N GLN A 3 40.18 26.94 23.36
CA GLN A 3 41.23 27.93 23.51
C GLN A 3 40.69 29.24 24.10
N VAL A 4 41.60 30.09 24.57
CA VAL A 4 41.24 31.42 25.09
C VAL A 4 40.66 32.26 23.95
N GLY A 5 39.42 32.71 24.11
CA GLY A 5 38.69 33.48 23.09
C GLY A 5 37.64 32.67 22.34
N ASP A 6 37.62 31.34 22.51
CA ASP A 6 36.60 30.48 21.91
C ASP A 6 35.25 30.62 22.63
N GLU A 7 34.17 30.52 21.86
CA GLU A 7 32.84 30.31 22.41
C GLU A 7 32.71 28.87 22.94
N ILE A 8 32.24 28.75 24.19
CA ILE A 8 32.04 27.45 24.83
C ILE A 8 30.57 27.04 24.65
N PHE A 9 30.36 25.95 23.94
CA PHE A 9 29.03 25.38 23.71
C PHE A 9 28.71 24.32 24.77
N ASN A 10 27.43 24.23 25.13
CA ASN A 10 26.87 23.13 25.93
C ASN A 10 25.84 22.36 25.10
N ASN A 11 25.63 21.08 25.39
CA ASN A 11 24.63 20.25 24.72
C ASN A 11 23.29 20.31 25.49
N TYR A 12 22.23 20.74 24.80
CA TYR A 12 20.88 20.88 25.36
C TYR A 12 20.09 19.55 25.37
N GLY A 13 20.74 18.47 24.95
CA GLY A 13 20.14 17.16 24.76
C GLY A 13 19.57 16.97 23.35
N PRO A 14 18.97 15.80 23.07
CA PRO A 14 18.45 15.44 21.76
C PRO A 14 17.10 16.13 21.46
N LYS A 15 17.12 17.46 21.32
CA LYS A 15 15.92 18.28 21.11
C LYS A 15 15.65 18.53 19.64
N SER A 16 14.40 18.40 19.20
CA SER A 16 14.01 18.78 17.84
C SER A 16 13.95 20.29 17.65
N ASN A 17 14.00 20.78 16.42
CA ASN A 17 13.79 22.19 16.10
C ASN A 17 12.39 22.68 16.53
N GLU A 18 11.38 21.81 16.62
CA GLU A 18 10.08 22.16 17.18
C GLU A 18 10.21 22.55 18.66
N GLU A 19 10.89 21.71 19.45
CA GLU A 19 11.13 21.96 20.86
C GLU A 19 12.04 23.16 21.10
N LEU A 20 13.10 23.32 20.29
CA LEU A 20 14.02 24.45 20.37
C LEU A 20 13.33 25.77 20.00
N LEU A 21 12.51 25.78 18.95
CA LEU A 21 11.81 26.99 18.51
C LEU A 21 10.78 27.44 19.54
N ILE A 22 9.92 26.51 20.00
CA ILE A 22 8.83 26.83 20.93
C ILE A 22 9.35 27.09 22.35
N GLY A 23 10.33 26.31 22.80
CA GLY A 23 10.84 26.38 24.18
C GLY A 23 11.96 27.40 24.38
N TYR A 24 12.79 27.64 23.36
CA TYR A 24 14.03 28.40 23.50
C TYR A 24 14.19 29.53 22.46
N GLY A 25 13.34 29.61 21.44
CA GLY A 25 13.29 30.71 20.48
C GLY A 25 14.35 30.66 19.37
N PHE A 26 14.98 29.51 19.12
CA PHE A 26 15.94 29.33 18.03
C PHE A 26 15.83 27.95 17.38
N CYS A 27 16.40 27.80 16.18
CA CYS A 27 16.53 26.54 15.46
C CYS A 27 17.98 26.35 15.02
N PHE A 28 18.38 25.11 14.77
CA PHE A 28 19.59 24.80 14.01
C PHE A 28 19.26 24.58 12.53
N GLU A 29 20.14 25.04 11.64
CA GLU A 29 20.01 24.83 10.19
C GLU A 29 19.99 23.35 9.82
N TYR A 30 20.80 22.55 10.51
CA TYR A 30 20.77 21.09 10.44
C TYR A 30 20.72 20.51 11.86
N ASN A 31 19.54 20.02 12.27
CA ASN A 31 19.34 19.38 13.56
C ASN A 31 19.12 17.88 13.38
N GLU A 32 20.09 17.05 13.74
CA GLU A 32 20.02 15.58 13.60
C GLU A 32 18.81 14.94 14.34
N TYR A 33 18.29 15.62 15.37
CA TYR A 33 17.17 15.14 16.20
C TYR A 33 15.79 15.57 15.69
N ASP A 34 15.73 16.33 14.57
CA ASP A 34 14.43 16.67 13.97
C ASP A 34 13.62 15.43 13.61
N HIS A 35 12.31 15.61 13.71
CA HIS A 35 11.32 14.64 13.31
C HIS A 35 10.07 15.35 12.80
N VAL A 36 9.22 14.56 12.15
CA VAL A 36 7.85 14.94 11.84
C VAL A 36 6.89 14.01 12.57
N THR A 37 5.74 14.54 12.97
CA THR A 37 4.72 13.79 13.70
C THR A 37 3.70 13.21 12.73
N LEU A 38 3.50 11.89 12.77
CA LEU A 38 2.47 11.19 12.02
C LEU A 38 1.46 10.55 12.96
N LYS A 39 0.18 10.85 12.72
CA LYS A 39 -0.96 10.23 13.40
C LYS A 39 -2.01 9.86 12.35
N PRO A 40 -2.02 8.61 11.86
CA PRO A 40 -3.06 8.14 10.95
C PRO A 40 -4.42 8.22 11.64
N ASN A 41 -5.41 8.79 10.95
CA ASN A 41 -6.79 8.75 11.43
C ASN A 41 -7.53 7.63 10.69
N PHE A 42 -8.03 6.65 11.44
CA PHE A 42 -8.76 5.51 10.92
C PHE A 42 -10.13 5.34 11.59
N SER A 43 -10.63 6.38 12.26
CA SER A 43 -11.92 6.34 12.97
C SER A 43 -13.15 6.18 12.06
N GLN A 44 -12.99 6.43 10.76
CA GLN A 44 -14.04 6.29 9.73
C GLN A 44 -13.95 4.97 8.96
N ASP A 45 -13.00 4.10 9.30
CA ASP A 45 -12.86 2.79 8.68
C ASP A 45 -14.04 1.89 9.08
N LEU A 46 -14.66 1.21 8.11
CA LEU A 46 -15.77 0.29 8.35
C LEU A 46 -15.42 -0.82 9.34
N ASN A 47 -14.17 -1.27 9.33
CA ASN A 47 -13.61 -2.29 10.22
C ASN A 47 -12.85 -1.69 11.41
N TYR A 48 -13.09 -0.43 11.77
CA TYR A 48 -12.39 0.30 12.83
C TYR A 48 -12.20 -0.53 14.10
N GLN A 49 -13.28 -1.11 14.64
CA GLN A 49 -13.22 -1.83 15.91
C GLN A 49 -12.38 -3.11 15.81
N VAL A 50 -12.45 -3.82 14.68
CA VAL A 50 -11.66 -5.03 14.47
C VAL A 50 -10.18 -4.68 14.34
N LYS A 51 -9.84 -3.68 13.53
CA LYS A 51 -8.47 -3.19 13.37
C LYS A 51 -7.90 -2.67 14.70
N LEU A 52 -8.69 -1.94 15.48
CA LEU A 52 -8.30 -1.48 16.82
C LEU A 52 -7.98 -2.65 17.75
N ASN A 53 -8.82 -3.70 17.75
CA ASN A 53 -8.59 -4.90 18.55
C ASN A 53 -7.30 -5.63 18.13
N ILE A 54 -7.01 -5.73 16.82
CA ILE A 54 -5.76 -6.32 16.32
C ILE A 54 -4.55 -5.53 16.84
N LEU A 55 -4.58 -4.20 16.73
CA LEU A 55 -3.51 -3.34 17.26
C LEU A 55 -3.28 -3.55 18.76
N GLN A 56 -4.37 -3.64 19.54
CA GLN A 56 -4.30 -3.83 20.99
C GLN A 56 -3.77 -5.23 21.35
N ASN A 57 -4.30 -6.29 20.73
CA ASN A 57 -3.91 -7.67 21.01
C ASN A 57 -2.44 -7.94 20.67
N CYS A 58 -1.93 -7.33 19.60
CA CYS A 58 -0.53 -7.44 19.19
C CYS A 58 0.39 -6.42 19.89
N GLY A 59 -0.13 -5.57 20.80
CA GLY A 59 0.66 -4.58 21.53
C GLY A 59 1.29 -3.51 20.63
N ILE A 60 0.62 -3.14 19.53
CA ILE A 60 1.11 -2.15 18.57
C ILE A 60 0.86 -0.74 19.11
N SER A 61 1.93 -0.07 19.53
CA SER A 61 1.88 1.29 20.10
C SER A 61 3.20 2.05 19.89
N SER A 62 3.13 3.37 19.76
CA SER A 62 4.29 4.26 19.69
C SER A 62 5.03 4.40 21.03
N GLY A 63 4.40 4.06 22.16
CA GLY A 63 4.93 4.32 23.50
C GLY A 63 4.79 5.79 23.95
N ASN A 64 4.19 6.66 23.13
CA ASN A 64 3.89 8.04 23.49
C ASN A 64 2.59 8.14 24.30
N VAL A 65 2.28 9.34 24.81
CA VAL A 65 1.00 9.63 25.50
C VAL A 65 -0.19 9.23 24.64
N ASP A 66 -0.12 9.53 23.35
CA ASP A 66 -1.03 8.99 22.34
C ASP A 66 -0.37 7.79 21.66
N PRO A 67 -0.90 6.56 21.85
CA PRO A 67 -0.28 5.33 21.37
C PRO A 67 -0.22 5.21 19.83
N TYR A 68 -0.93 6.06 19.09
CA TYR A 68 -0.98 6.03 17.62
C TYR A 68 -0.32 7.26 16.98
N THR A 69 0.35 8.08 17.79
CA THR A 69 1.19 9.19 17.32
C THR A 69 2.65 8.76 17.27
N PHE A 70 3.26 8.82 16.08
CA PHE A 70 4.64 8.42 15.82
C PHE A 70 5.50 9.60 15.41
N TYR A 71 6.75 9.61 15.86
CA TYR A 71 7.77 10.58 15.43
C TYR A 71 8.68 9.91 14.41
N ILE A 72 8.75 10.47 13.21
CA ILE A 72 9.57 9.96 12.12
C ILE A 72 10.80 10.83 11.99
N HIS A 73 11.97 10.21 12.11
CA HIS A 73 13.26 10.88 11.98
C HIS A 73 13.89 10.56 10.62
N ARG A 74 14.82 11.41 10.17
CA ARG A 74 15.58 11.20 8.92
C ARG A 74 16.14 9.78 8.83
N ASN A 75 16.69 9.28 9.93
CA ASN A 75 17.40 8.02 9.95
C ASN A 75 16.53 6.81 10.32
N ASN A 76 15.30 7.03 10.78
CA ASN A 76 14.50 5.96 11.36
C ASN A 76 13.00 6.15 11.10
N VAL A 77 12.41 5.16 10.42
CA VAL A 77 10.97 4.93 10.39
C VAL A 77 10.67 3.86 11.43
N PRO A 78 9.93 4.16 12.52
CA PRO A 78 9.67 3.19 13.58
C PRO A 78 9.04 1.91 13.02
N PRO A 79 9.59 0.71 13.29
CA PRO A 79 9.00 -0.54 12.83
C PRO A 79 7.55 -0.72 13.27
N MET A 80 7.22 -0.21 14.46
CA MET A 80 5.86 -0.26 15.00
C MET A 80 4.87 0.63 14.23
N PHE A 81 5.33 1.71 13.60
CA PHE A 81 4.51 2.48 12.68
C PHE A 81 4.14 1.64 11.45
N LEU A 82 5.09 0.88 10.88
CA LEU A 82 4.83 -0.01 9.74
C LEU A 82 3.85 -1.14 10.11
N LYS A 83 3.99 -1.75 11.30
CA LYS A 83 3.03 -2.73 11.82
C LYS A 83 1.62 -2.15 11.96
N MET A 84 1.51 -0.90 12.43
CA MET A 84 0.23 -0.21 12.48
C MET A 84 -0.33 -0.02 11.06
N MET A 85 0.46 0.52 10.14
CA MET A 85 0.02 0.76 8.76
C MET A 85 -0.43 -0.53 8.06
N ARG A 86 0.22 -1.67 8.30
CA ARG A 86 -0.20 -3.00 7.85
C ARG A 86 -1.62 -3.35 8.23
N VAL A 87 -1.95 -3.18 9.52
CA VAL A 87 -3.30 -3.42 10.04
C VAL A 87 -4.29 -2.44 9.44
N LEU A 88 -3.91 -1.17 9.27
CA LEU A 88 -4.81 -0.14 8.74
C LEU A 88 -5.20 -0.40 7.27
N VAL A 89 -4.32 -0.97 6.45
CA VAL A 89 -4.62 -1.28 5.04
C VAL A 89 -5.20 -2.68 4.81
N MET A 90 -5.45 -3.46 5.88
CA MET A 90 -6.05 -4.78 5.74
C MET A 90 -7.40 -4.69 5.02
N ASN A 91 -7.60 -5.53 4.01
CA ASN A 91 -8.92 -5.75 3.42
C ASN A 91 -9.77 -6.68 4.31
N ASN A 92 -10.98 -7.02 3.87
CA ASN A 92 -11.91 -7.82 4.65
C ASN A 92 -11.38 -9.22 4.95
N MET A 93 -10.77 -9.91 3.97
CA MET A 93 -10.17 -11.23 4.17
C MET A 93 -8.99 -11.15 5.16
N GLU A 94 -8.03 -10.25 4.94
CA GLU A 94 -6.88 -10.05 5.83
C GLU A 94 -7.35 -9.77 7.26
N THR A 95 -8.33 -8.88 7.43
CA THR A 95 -8.92 -8.54 8.72
C THR A 95 -9.56 -9.76 9.39
N ALA A 96 -10.26 -10.61 8.63
CA ALA A 96 -10.91 -11.82 9.15
C ALA A 96 -9.88 -12.83 9.70
N TYR A 97 -8.77 -13.06 8.99
CA TYR A 97 -7.71 -13.95 9.44
C TYR A 97 -6.94 -13.39 10.64
N TYR A 98 -6.69 -12.07 10.67
CA TYR A 98 -5.91 -11.44 11.72
C TYR A 98 -6.71 -11.03 12.96
N ARG A 99 -8.05 -11.11 12.93
CA ARG A 99 -8.94 -10.63 14.01
C ARG A 99 -8.55 -11.14 15.41
N SER A 100 -8.01 -12.36 15.49
CA SER A 100 -7.62 -13.03 16.73
C SER A 100 -6.10 -13.17 16.88
N CYS A 101 -5.32 -12.42 16.10
CA CYS A 101 -3.87 -12.38 16.20
C CYS A 101 -3.45 -11.72 17.52
N HIS A 102 -2.47 -12.32 18.18
CA HIS A 102 -1.83 -11.80 19.40
C HIS A 102 -0.31 -11.73 19.28
N ASP A 103 0.29 -12.39 18.28
CA ASP A 103 1.73 -12.36 18.06
C ASP A 103 2.08 -11.26 17.06
N PRO A 104 2.76 -10.17 17.48
CA PRO A 104 3.14 -9.09 16.58
C PRO A 104 4.09 -9.52 15.47
N LYS A 105 4.72 -10.70 15.53
CA LYS A 105 5.59 -11.21 14.46
C LYS A 105 4.83 -11.43 13.16
N PHE A 106 3.55 -11.83 13.22
CA PHE A 106 2.71 -11.95 12.01
C PHE A 106 2.38 -10.61 11.36
N LEU A 107 2.78 -9.49 11.97
CA LEU A 107 2.70 -8.15 11.42
C LEU A 107 4.08 -7.61 10.97
N ASP A 108 5.17 -8.39 11.04
CA ASP A 108 6.46 -8.03 10.42
C ASP A 108 6.38 -8.07 8.88
N MET A 109 5.50 -8.93 8.37
CA MET A 109 5.00 -9.01 7.01
C MET A 109 3.58 -9.55 7.10
N VAL A 110 2.62 -8.97 6.38
CA VAL A 110 1.28 -9.58 6.25
C VAL A 110 1.20 -10.44 4.99
N GLY A 111 1.58 -9.88 3.85
CA GLY A 111 1.58 -10.50 2.53
C GLY A 111 1.91 -9.45 1.48
N TYR A 112 2.25 -9.86 0.26
CA TYR A 112 2.73 -8.92 -0.76
C TYR A 112 1.73 -7.82 -1.12
N ARG A 113 0.43 -8.17 -1.20
CA ARG A 113 -0.66 -7.20 -1.40
C ARG A 113 -0.67 -6.14 -0.31
N ASN A 114 -0.70 -6.56 0.95
CA ASN A 114 -0.65 -5.65 2.09
C ASN A 114 0.61 -4.77 2.04
N GLU A 115 1.79 -5.35 1.73
CA GLU A 115 3.07 -4.63 1.61
C GLU A 115 3.06 -3.50 0.57
N LEU A 116 2.48 -3.76 -0.60
CA LEU A 116 2.35 -2.72 -1.61
C LEU A 116 1.33 -1.65 -1.18
N SER A 117 0.23 -2.04 -0.57
CA SER A 117 -0.82 -1.13 -0.08
C SER A 117 -0.32 -0.20 1.02
N MET A 118 0.33 -0.70 2.08
CA MET A 118 0.73 0.18 3.19
C MET A 118 1.89 1.09 2.82
N LEU A 119 2.84 0.64 1.99
CA LEU A 119 3.92 1.50 1.50
C LEU A 119 3.34 2.60 0.61
N SER A 120 2.39 2.27 -0.27
CA SER A 120 1.72 3.28 -1.11
C SER A 120 0.90 4.27 -0.29
N MET A 121 0.14 3.81 0.70
CA MET A 121 -0.60 4.69 1.62
C MET A 121 0.33 5.58 2.43
N THR A 122 1.45 5.03 2.93
CA THR A 122 2.46 5.80 3.66
C THR A 122 3.10 6.87 2.77
N LEU A 123 3.43 6.54 1.51
CA LEU A 123 3.94 7.50 0.54
C LEU A 123 2.93 8.61 0.27
N THR A 124 1.66 8.28 0.06
CA THR A 124 0.60 9.27 -0.15
C THR A 124 0.49 10.21 1.05
N LEU A 125 0.50 9.68 2.27
CA LEU A 125 0.43 10.48 3.50
C LEU A 125 1.62 11.45 3.63
N LEU A 126 2.85 10.97 3.38
CA LEU A 126 4.07 11.79 3.42
C LEU A 126 4.09 12.84 2.30
N LYS A 127 3.80 12.43 1.06
CA LYS A 127 3.80 13.31 -0.13
C LYS A 127 2.75 14.40 -0.02
N THR A 128 1.54 14.08 0.43
CA THR A 128 0.48 15.08 0.64
C THR A 128 0.89 16.12 1.68
N ARG A 129 1.53 15.71 2.78
CA ARG A 129 2.06 16.64 3.79
C ARG A 129 3.20 17.51 3.22
N LEU A 130 4.10 16.93 2.45
CA LEU A 130 5.18 17.66 1.78
C LEU A 130 4.66 18.67 0.75
N ILE A 131 3.65 18.31 -0.05
CA ILE A 131 3.00 19.20 -1.01
C ILE A 131 2.31 20.35 -0.26
N ALA A 132 1.56 20.05 0.80
CA ALA A 132 0.91 21.06 1.63
C ALA A 132 1.92 21.97 2.34
N LEU A 133 3.09 21.44 2.72
CA LEU A 133 4.21 22.25 3.17
C LEU A 133 4.60 23.19 2.03
N LYS A 134 5.06 22.68 0.89
CA LYS A 134 5.63 23.44 -0.23
C LYS A 134 4.70 24.44 -0.91
N SER A 135 3.38 24.26 -0.82
CA SER A 135 2.39 25.17 -1.45
C SER A 135 2.40 26.58 -0.86
N VAL A 136 2.96 26.77 0.33
CA VAL A 136 3.09 28.08 0.96
C VAL A 136 4.26 28.87 0.36
N ASN A 137 3.93 29.95 -0.34
CA ASN A 137 4.92 30.93 -0.80
C ASN A 137 5.49 31.72 0.38
N LEU A 138 6.81 31.74 0.48
CA LEU A 138 7.53 32.43 1.55
C LEU A 138 8.33 33.58 0.94
N ASP A 139 8.28 34.75 1.59
CA ASP A 139 9.13 35.88 1.27
C ASP A 139 10.57 35.58 1.74
N THR A 140 11.43 35.30 0.77
CA THR A 140 12.87 35.03 0.97
C THR A 140 13.73 36.24 0.61
N SER A 141 13.22 37.47 0.77
CA SER A 141 14.00 38.68 0.56
C SER A 141 15.32 38.68 1.35
N ASP A 142 16.34 39.37 0.83
CA ASP A 142 17.71 39.33 1.36
C ASP A 142 17.85 39.83 2.81
N TYR A 143 16.82 40.47 3.37
CA TYR A 143 16.82 40.97 4.75
C TYR A 143 15.61 40.45 5.54
N ILE A 144 15.76 39.26 6.11
CA ILE A 144 14.78 38.67 7.02
C ILE A 144 15.22 38.82 8.49
N PRO A 145 14.30 39.16 9.42
CA PRO A 145 14.60 39.14 10.85
C PRO A 145 14.99 37.74 11.36
N ALA A 146 15.78 37.67 12.44
CA ALA A 146 16.29 36.41 13.00
C ALA A 146 15.18 35.39 13.34
N TRP A 147 14.04 35.84 13.90
CA TRP A 147 12.91 34.95 14.21
C TRP A 147 12.29 34.32 12.96
N ARG A 148 12.26 35.07 11.83
CA ARG A 148 11.78 34.54 10.54
C ARG A 148 12.79 33.52 10.00
N LYS A 149 14.10 33.76 10.17
CA LYS A 149 15.15 32.80 9.84
C LYS A 149 14.93 31.46 10.57
N PHE A 150 14.65 31.48 11.88
CA PHE A 150 14.40 30.25 12.63
C PHE A 150 13.13 29.51 12.22
N ALA A 151 12.05 30.23 11.89
CA ALA A 151 10.85 29.62 11.33
C ALA A 151 11.12 28.93 9.97
N LEU A 152 11.92 29.57 9.11
CA LEU A 152 12.36 28.98 7.84
C LEU A 152 13.26 27.75 8.06
N MET A 153 14.17 27.78 9.05
CA MET A 153 15.00 26.62 9.39
C MET A 153 14.16 25.43 9.87
N TYR A 154 13.20 25.65 10.78
CA TYR A 154 12.29 24.60 11.25
C TYR A 154 11.55 23.95 10.08
N ARG A 155 11.01 24.78 9.18
CA ARG A 155 10.29 24.30 8.00
C ARG A 155 11.19 23.56 7.01
N ALA A 156 12.41 24.05 6.77
CA ALA A 156 13.40 23.36 5.95
C ALA A 156 13.78 21.99 6.56
N GLY A 157 13.92 21.92 7.89
CA GLY A 157 14.14 20.67 8.62
C GLY A 157 13.00 19.66 8.42
N GLN A 158 11.74 20.11 8.48
CA GLN A 158 10.59 19.26 8.17
C GLN A 158 10.59 18.75 6.72
N GLU A 159 10.84 19.63 5.76
CA GLU A 159 10.94 19.26 4.34
C GLU A 159 12.01 18.18 4.13
N ASP A 160 13.18 18.35 4.73
CA ASP A 160 14.28 17.39 4.64
C ASP A 160 13.89 16.03 5.23
N VAL A 161 13.28 15.99 6.42
CA VAL A 161 12.78 14.74 7.02
C VAL A 161 11.76 14.05 6.10
N TYR A 162 10.83 14.79 5.49
CA TYR A 162 9.87 14.22 4.54
C TYR A 162 10.56 13.64 3.30
N ASN A 163 11.45 14.40 2.65
CA ASN A 163 12.14 13.94 1.43
C ASN A 163 12.96 12.67 1.69
N VAL A 164 13.75 12.65 2.78
CA VAL A 164 14.57 11.48 3.15
C VAL A 164 13.68 10.27 3.47
N THR A 165 12.59 10.49 4.20
CA THR A 165 11.66 9.40 4.54
C THR A 165 10.96 8.85 3.31
N ILE A 166 10.48 9.71 2.40
CA ILE A 166 9.84 9.30 1.14
C ILE A 166 10.79 8.42 0.33
N ALA A 167 12.05 8.85 0.15
CA ALA A 167 13.04 8.08 -0.59
C ALA A 167 13.25 6.68 0.01
N LYS A 168 13.28 6.56 1.35
CA LYS A 168 13.39 5.26 2.05
C LYS A 168 12.18 4.37 1.82
N ILE A 169 10.96 4.92 1.89
CA ILE A 169 9.74 4.13 1.66
C ILE A 169 9.64 3.72 0.18
N GLU A 170 10.07 4.56 -0.77
CA GLU A 170 10.18 4.19 -2.18
C GLU A 170 11.18 3.05 -2.39
N GLU A 171 12.35 3.12 -1.76
CA GLU A 171 13.35 2.04 -1.78
C GLU A 171 12.76 0.74 -1.21
N MET A 172 12.06 0.80 -0.09
CA MET A 172 11.36 -0.36 0.49
C MET A 172 10.35 -0.95 -0.51
N LYS A 173 9.56 -0.11 -1.19
CA LYS A 173 8.58 -0.56 -2.20
C LYS A 173 9.27 -1.24 -3.38
N SER A 174 10.34 -0.64 -3.91
CA SER A 174 11.15 -1.24 -4.98
C SER A 174 11.73 -2.59 -4.56
N ARG A 175 12.23 -2.71 -3.32
CA ARG A 175 12.74 -3.97 -2.79
C ARG A 175 11.66 -5.06 -2.71
N ILE A 176 10.46 -4.73 -2.24
CA ILE A 176 9.33 -5.67 -2.21
C ILE A 176 8.99 -6.17 -3.63
N ILE A 177 8.93 -5.27 -4.61
CA ILE A 177 8.68 -5.64 -6.02
C ILE A 177 9.78 -6.57 -6.56
N SER A 178 11.04 -6.32 -6.23
CA SER A 178 12.16 -7.19 -6.59
C SER A 178 12.04 -8.57 -5.94
N CYS A 179 11.68 -8.65 -4.65
CA CYS A 179 11.45 -9.92 -3.95
C CYS A 179 10.31 -10.71 -4.60
N MET A 180 9.18 -10.08 -4.91
CA MET A 180 8.06 -10.70 -5.60
C MET A 180 8.49 -11.34 -6.93
N ASN A 181 9.23 -10.59 -7.75
CA ASN A 181 9.73 -11.08 -9.04
C ASN A 181 10.64 -12.30 -8.88
N GLN A 182 11.48 -12.27 -7.85
CA GLN A 182 12.39 -13.36 -7.57
C GLN A 182 11.63 -14.61 -7.10
N ASP A 183 10.66 -14.47 -6.20
CA ASP A 183 9.83 -15.58 -5.73
C ASP A 183 8.98 -16.20 -6.83
N ILE A 184 8.48 -15.40 -7.77
CA ILE A 184 7.79 -15.89 -8.98
C ILE A 184 8.75 -16.74 -9.82
N LYS A 185 9.98 -16.24 -10.09
CA LYS A 185 10.96 -16.93 -10.94
C LYS A 185 11.48 -18.23 -10.31
N GLU A 186 11.65 -18.24 -9.00
CA GLU A 186 12.21 -19.37 -8.25
C GLU A 186 11.12 -20.31 -7.72
N ASN A 187 9.85 -20.06 -8.10
CA ASN A 187 8.67 -20.82 -7.68
C ASN A 187 8.60 -21.00 -6.15
N ARG A 188 8.96 -19.94 -5.42
CA ARG A 188 8.96 -19.92 -3.96
C ARG A 188 7.67 -19.42 -3.35
N MET A 189 6.69 -19.02 -4.14
CA MET A 189 5.40 -18.50 -3.66
C MET A 189 4.83 -19.30 -2.48
N ALA A 190 4.23 -18.59 -1.52
CA ALA A 190 3.63 -19.20 -0.34
C ALA A 190 2.68 -20.36 -0.74
N PRO A 191 2.73 -21.50 -0.03
CA PRO A 191 2.10 -22.74 -0.48
C PRO A 191 0.57 -22.69 -0.42
N ASN A 192 0.00 -22.00 0.57
CA ASN A 192 -1.44 -21.97 0.81
C ASN A 192 -2.01 -20.57 0.56
N VAL A 193 -3.17 -20.55 -0.10
CA VAL A 193 -4.04 -19.37 -0.16
C VAL A 193 -4.86 -19.23 1.13
N PRO A 194 -5.15 -18.01 1.62
CA PRO A 194 -4.58 -16.75 1.13
C PRO A 194 -3.13 -16.63 1.56
N PHE A 195 -2.34 -15.93 0.76
CA PHE A 195 -0.89 -15.87 0.90
C PHE A 195 -0.43 -14.89 1.99
N LEU A 196 -1.03 -15.06 3.16
CA LEU A 196 -0.80 -14.31 4.37
C LEU A 196 0.20 -15.04 5.25
N SER A 197 1.01 -14.28 5.99
CA SER A 197 2.00 -14.82 6.92
C SER A 197 1.38 -15.67 8.03
N ILE A 198 0.18 -15.31 8.49
CA ILE A 198 -0.52 -16.10 9.51
C ILE A 198 -1.03 -17.46 9.01
N VAL A 199 -1.27 -17.57 7.69
CA VAL A 199 -1.68 -18.83 7.03
C VAL A 199 -0.46 -19.65 6.60
N ASN A 200 0.67 -18.98 6.36
CA ASN A 200 1.93 -19.56 5.92
C ASN A 200 3.07 -19.20 6.89
N PRO A 201 3.03 -19.63 8.16
CA PRO A 201 3.97 -19.19 9.20
C PRO A 201 5.41 -19.62 8.96
N ASP A 202 5.62 -20.71 8.22
CA ASP A 202 6.94 -21.22 7.85
C ASP A 202 7.50 -20.57 6.57
N TYR A 203 6.71 -19.70 5.91
CA TYR A 203 7.14 -19.01 4.70
C TYR A 203 7.87 -17.72 5.06
N ASP A 204 9.13 -17.61 4.60
CA ASP A 204 9.92 -16.40 4.80
C ASP A 204 9.71 -15.42 3.65
N TYR A 205 8.82 -14.47 3.87
CA TYR A 205 8.55 -13.37 2.95
C TYR A 205 9.71 -12.36 2.82
N THR A 206 10.73 -12.44 3.68
CA THR A 206 11.75 -11.39 3.85
C THR A 206 13.19 -11.85 3.58
N SER A 207 13.45 -13.14 3.43
CA SER A 207 14.82 -13.67 3.27
C SER A 207 15.32 -13.65 1.84
N LEU A 208 15.62 -12.48 1.28
CA LEU A 208 16.46 -12.41 0.08
C LEU A 208 17.45 -11.25 0.19
N THR A 209 18.74 -11.60 0.11
CA THR A 209 19.81 -10.65 -0.23
C THR A 209 19.55 -10.19 -1.65
N ILE A 210 19.01 -8.97 -1.81
CA ILE A 210 18.80 -8.35 -3.11
C ILE A 210 20.19 -7.97 -3.65
N ASP A 211 20.91 -8.95 -4.18
CA ASP A 211 22.11 -8.69 -4.98
C ASP A 211 21.69 -7.84 -6.16
N SER A 212 22.45 -6.77 -6.43
CA SER A 212 22.46 -5.88 -7.61
C SER A 212 21.54 -6.30 -8.76
N SER A 213 20.23 -6.28 -8.52
CA SER A 213 19.24 -6.81 -9.45
C SER A 213 18.82 -5.68 -10.38
N PRO A 214 18.55 -5.99 -11.66
CA PRO A 214 18.03 -5.00 -12.59
C PRO A 214 16.72 -4.41 -12.01
N PHE A 215 16.46 -3.15 -12.32
CA PHE A 215 15.20 -2.50 -11.96
C PHE A 215 14.00 -3.35 -12.42
N VAL A 216 13.09 -3.62 -11.49
CA VAL A 216 11.86 -4.38 -11.74
C VAL A 216 10.68 -3.41 -11.64
N SER A 217 9.90 -3.31 -12.71
CA SER A 217 8.64 -2.55 -12.69
C SER A 217 7.53 -3.36 -12.02
N LEU A 218 6.58 -2.67 -11.39
CA LEU A 218 5.41 -3.29 -10.75
C LEU A 218 4.64 -4.17 -11.74
N ASP A 219 4.42 -3.70 -12.98
CA ASP A 219 3.65 -4.42 -14.02
C ASP A 219 4.26 -5.78 -14.42
N MET A 220 5.53 -6.03 -14.06
CA MET A 220 6.16 -7.33 -14.28
C MET A 220 5.68 -8.40 -13.31
N VAL A 221 5.23 -7.99 -12.11
CA VAL A 221 4.89 -8.89 -11.00
C VAL A 221 3.43 -8.83 -10.59
N VAL A 222 2.64 -7.91 -11.15
CA VAL A 222 1.19 -7.82 -10.92
C VAL A 222 0.40 -8.12 -12.19
N ILE A 223 -0.90 -8.34 -12.04
CA ILE A 223 -1.86 -8.33 -13.16
C ILE A 223 -2.43 -6.93 -13.23
N THR A 224 -2.25 -6.25 -14.37
CA THR A 224 -2.86 -4.94 -14.65
C THR A 224 -3.91 -5.09 -15.75
N LEU A 225 -4.83 -4.14 -15.83
CA LEU A 225 -5.83 -4.14 -16.91
C LEU A 225 -5.16 -4.07 -18.30
N ASP A 226 -4.15 -3.22 -18.45
CA ASP A 226 -3.33 -3.14 -19.67
C ASP A 226 -2.69 -4.48 -20.06
N SER A 227 -2.32 -5.30 -19.08
CA SER A 227 -1.75 -6.63 -19.34
C SER A 227 -2.79 -7.66 -19.81
N LEU A 228 -4.06 -7.44 -19.45
CA LEU A 228 -5.18 -8.31 -19.81
C LEU A 228 -5.80 -7.90 -21.16
N LEU A 229 -5.88 -6.60 -21.44
CA LEU A 229 -6.44 -6.05 -22.68
C LEU A 229 -5.39 -6.01 -23.79
N ARG A 230 -5.31 -7.09 -24.57
CA ARG A 230 -4.32 -7.24 -25.65
C ARG A 230 -4.77 -6.49 -26.90
N LYS A 231 -3.84 -5.83 -27.59
CA LYS A 231 -4.13 -5.17 -28.87
C LYS A 231 -4.66 -6.17 -29.91
N ASN A 232 -5.74 -5.80 -30.59
CA ASN A 232 -6.40 -6.56 -31.66
C ASN A 232 -6.99 -7.91 -31.22
N ASP A 233 -7.29 -8.06 -29.93
CA ASP A 233 -8.03 -9.19 -29.41
C ASP A 233 -9.55 -8.89 -29.42
N PRO A 234 -10.42 -9.82 -29.88
CA PRO A 234 -11.87 -9.58 -29.97
C PRO A 234 -12.53 -9.17 -28.65
N PHE A 235 -12.05 -9.68 -27.51
CA PHE A 235 -12.55 -9.29 -26.20
C PHE A 235 -12.16 -7.85 -25.89
N SER A 236 -10.91 -7.47 -26.16
CA SER A 236 -10.44 -6.09 -25.93
C SER A 236 -11.20 -5.07 -26.78
N THR A 237 -11.50 -5.39 -28.05
CA THR A 237 -12.36 -4.55 -28.90
C THR A 237 -13.77 -4.40 -28.33
N ALA A 238 -14.40 -5.50 -27.89
CA ALA A 238 -15.73 -5.44 -27.31
C ALA A 238 -15.77 -4.59 -26.03
N ILE A 239 -14.78 -4.72 -25.15
CA ILE A 239 -14.67 -3.88 -23.94
C ILE A 239 -14.59 -2.39 -24.30
N THR A 240 -13.77 -2.00 -25.28
CA THR A 240 -13.67 -0.59 -25.71
C THR A 240 -14.94 -0.05 -26.38
N GLU A 241 -15.78 -0.92 -26.95
CA GLU A 241 -17.06 -0.52 -27.54
C GLU A 241 -18.19 -0.43 -26.50
N ILE A 242 -18.14 -1.27 -25.46
CA ILE A 242 -19.15 -1.32 -24.39
C ILE A 242 -18.95 -0.19 -23.38
N PHE A 243 -17.71 0.04 -22.96
CA PHE A 243 -17.36 0.96 -21.87
C PHE A 243 -16.74 2.23 -22.44
N GLU A 244 -17.38 3.38 -22.17
CA GLU A 244 -16.91 4.68 -22.63
C GLU A 244 -15.88 5.29 -21.67
N ASP A 245 -16.02 5.06 -20.36
CA ASP A 245 -15.14 5.58 -19.32
C ASP A 245 -14.44 4.45 -18.54
N PHE A 246 -13.18 4.21 -18.88
CA PHE A 246 -12.37 3.15 -18.27
C PHE A 246 -11.98 3.43 -16.83
N ASP A 247 -11.98 4.69 -16.40
CA ASP A 247 -11.59 5.05 -15.05
C ASP A 247 -12.80 4.90 -14.10
N GLU A 248 -14.00 5.30 -14.53
CA GLU A 248 -15.23 5.14 -13.73
C GLU A 248 -15.69 3.67 -13.63
N GLU A 249 -15.47 2.87 -14.68
CA GLU A 249 -15.94 1.49 -14.77
C GLU A 249 -14.82 0.46 -14.58
N ALA A 250 -13.67 0.91 -14.07
CA ALA A 250 -12.43 0.13 -13.98
C ALA A 250 -12.63 -1.24 -13.32
N ASP A 251 -13.37 -1.30 -12.20
CA ASP A 251 -13.59 -2.53 -11.42
C ASP A 251 -14.33 -3.59 -12.23
N VAL A 252 -15.43 -3.21 -12.90
CA VAL A 252 -16.22 -4.14 -13.72
C VAL A 252 -15.43 -4.60 -14.94
N ILE A 253 -14.73 -3.67 -15.61
CA ILE A 253 -13.86 -4.00 -16.74
C ILE A 253 -12.76 -4.98 -16.30
N PHE A 254 -12.17 -4.78 -15.11
CA PHE A 254 -11.16 -5.68 -14.55
C PHE A 254 -11.76 -7.06 -14.26
N MET A 255 -12.95 -7.13 -13.64
CA MET A 255 -13.64 -8.39 -13.38
C MET A 255 -13.87 -9.18 -14.67
N LEU A 256 -14.41 -8.55 -15.71
CA LEU A 256 -14.62 -9.21 -17.02
C LEU A 256 -13.30 -9.70 -17.63
N SER A 257 -12.25 -8.89 -17.52
CA SER A 257 -10.92 -9.21 -18.04
C SER A 257 -10.28 -10.39 -17.30
N LEU A 258 -10.49 -10.49 -15.98
CA LEU A 258 -10.05 -11.62 -15.17
C LEU A 258 -10.80 -12.91 -15.56
N ILE A 259 -12.11 -12.84 -15.78
CA ILE A 259 -12.89 -13.99 -16.26
C ILE A 259 -12.35 -14.46 -17.61
N ASN A 260 -12.14 -13.55 -18.56
CA ASN A 260 -11.60 -13.91 -19.87
C ASN A 260 -10.23 -14.60 -19.77
N GLU A 261 -9.31 -14.04 -18.97
CA GLU A 261 -7.97 -14.60 -18.80
C GLU A 261 -7.97 -15.91 -18.00
N LYS A 262 -8.92 -16.13 -17.07
CA LYS A 262 -9.10 -17.40 -16.35
C LYS A 262 -9.33 -18.58 -17.31
N PHE A 263 -10.07 -18.36 -18.39
CA PHE A 263 -10.34 -19.39 -19.41
C PHE A 263 -9.30 -19.43 -20.53
N ASN A 264 -8.24 -18.62 -20.45
CA ASN A 264 -7.14 -18.65 -21.39
C ASN A 264 -6.17 -19.79 -21.05
N GLU A 265 -6.13 -20.85 -21.86
CA GLU A 265 -5.27 -22.02 -21.61
C GLU A 265 -3.78 -21.70 -21.56
N ASN A 266 -3.37 -20.62 -22.23
CA ASN A 266 -1.99 -20.13 -22.32
C ASN A 266 -1.69 -19.01 -21.30
N SER A 267 -2.59 -18.76 -20.34
CA SER A 267 -2.35 -17.74 -19.32
C SER A 267 -1.13 -18.10 -18.47
N LYS A 268 -0.24 -17.14 -18.26
CA LYS A 268 0.86 -17.25 -17.29
C LYS A 268 0.35 -17.35 -15.84
N TRP A 269 -0.90 -16.97 -15.58
CA TRP A 269 -1.52 -16.94 -14.26
C TRP A 269 -2.44 -18.14 -13.98
N LYS A 270 -2.47 -19.13 -14.88
CA LYS A 270 -3.36 -20.30 -14.78
C LYS A 270 -3.28 -21.03 -13.43
N GLU A 271 -2.08 -21.26 -12.92
CA GLU A 271 -1.88 -21.95 -11.64
C GLU A 271 -2.38 -21.14 -10.45
N LEU A 272 -2.24 -19.81 -10.48
CA LEU A 272 -2.80 -18.92 -9.46
C LEU A 272 -4.33 -19.05 -9.43
N PHE A 273 -4.99 -18.90 -10.59
CA PHE A 273 -6.45 -18.95 -10.66
C PHE A 273 -7.01 -20.30 -10.21
N LYS A 274 -6.27 -21.38 -10.47
CA LYS A 274 -6.61 -22.72 -9.97
C LYS A 274 -6.55 -22.81 -8.45
N ARG A 275 -5.53 -22.21 -7.80
CA ARG A 275 -5.42 -22.18 -6.33
C ARG A 275 -6.55 -21.38 -5.68
N ILE A 276 -6.84 -20.19 -6.21
CA ILE A 276 -7.93 -19.34 -5.68
C ILE A 276 -9.29 -20.04 -5.79
N SER A 277 -9.53 -20.76 -6.89
CA SER A 277 -10.79 -21.49 -7.09
C SER A 277 -10.98 -22.66 -6.11
N SER A 278 -9.94 -23.09 -5.40
CA SER A 278 -9.98 -24.19 -4.43
C SER A 278 -10.17 -23.75 -2.98
N SER A 279 -9.96 -22.46 -2.67
CA SER A 279 -10.26 -21.86 -1.37
C SER A 279 -11.71 -21.39 -1.35
N ASP A 280 -12.49 -21.86 -0.38
CA ASP A 280 -13.90 -21.52 -0.22
C ASP A 280 -14.12 -20.01 -0.37
N THR A 281 -14.82 -19.64 -1.44
CA THR A 281 -15.43 -18.33 -1.65
C THR A 281 -16.29 -18.06 -0.41
N THR A 282 -15.79 -17.26 0.53
CA THR A 282 -16.63 -16.75 1.61
C THR A 282 -17.66 -15.84 0.95
N VAL A 283 -18.84 -16.39 0.70
CA VAL A 283 -20.02 -15.69 0.20
C VAL A 283 -20.32 -14.54 1.17
N SER A 284 -20.06 -13.30 0.74
CA SER A 284 -20.36 -12.10 1.52
C SER A 284 -21.84 -11.73 1.38
N GLN A 285 -22.27 -10.73 2.15
CA GLN A 285 -23.63 -10.20 2.16
C GLN A 285 -24.04 -9.52 0.83
N ASP A 286 -23.13 -9.48 -0.16
CA ASP A 286 -23.24 -8.71 -1.40
C ASP A 286 -23.69 -9.57 -2.60
N GLU A 287 -24.00 -10.86 -2.40
CA GLU A 287 -24.39 -11.76 -3.51
C GLU A 287 -25.64 -11.26 -4.25
N GLN A 288 -26.59 -10.61 -3.55
CA GLN A 288 -27.76 -10.03 -4.19
C GLN A 288 -27.39 -8.83 -5.07
N GLU A 289 -26.55 -7.91 -4.58
CA GLU A 289 -26.11 -6.73 -5.35
C GLU A 289 -25.28 -7.15 -6.57
N LEU A 290 -24.37 -8.12 -6.38
CA LEU A 290 -23.61 -8.73 -7.47
C LEU A 290 -24.53 -9.42 -8.49
N ARG A 291 -25.60 -10.05 -8.03
CA ARG A 291 -26.58 -10.70 -8.91
C ARG A 291 -27.36 -9.68 -9.74
N GLU A 292 -27.79 -8.59 -9.11
CA GLU A 292 -28.46 -7.48 -9.81
C GLU A 292 -27.55 -6.82 -10.85
N MET A 293 -26.26 -6.63 -10.53
CA MET A 293 -25.25 -6.15 -11.50
C MET A 293 -25.04 -7.14 -12.64
N TYR A 294 -24.91 -8.43 -12.34
CA TYR A 294 -24.75 -9.48 -13.36
C TYR A 294 -25.95 -9.54 -14.31
N ASP A 295 -27.17 -9.61 -13.76
CA ASP A 295 -28.40 -9.78 -14.52
C ASP A 295 -28.71 -8.55 -15.39
N SER A 296 -28.19 -7.37 -15.03
CA SER A 296 -28.35 -6.15 -15.84
C SER A 296 -27.34 -6.02 -16.99
N MET A 297 -26.14 -6.58 -16.88
CA MET A 297 -25.07 -6.36 -17.86
C MET A 297 -24.76 -7.59 -18.73
N ILE A 298 -24.52 -8.75 -18.11
CA ILE A 298 -23.93 -9.92 -18.81
C ILE A 298 -24.86 -10.50 -19.88
N PRO A 299 -26.18 -10.64 -19.67
CA PRO A 299 -27.09 -11.10 -20.71
C PRO A 299 -27.08 -10.20 -21.96
N GLU A 300 -27.04 -8.88 -21.77
CA GLU A 300 -27.00 -7.91 -22.87
C GLU A 300 -25.67 -8.01 -23.65
N PHE A 301 -24.55 -8.14 -22.94
CA PHE A 301 -23.23 -8.33 -23.57
C PHE A 301 -23.15 -9.65 -24.34
N ALA A 302 -23.75 -10.72 -23.82
CA ALA A 302 -23.81 -12.02 -24.49
C ALA A 302 -24.68 -11.98 -25.75
N GLU A 303 -25.74 -11.17 -25.78
CA GLU A 303 -26.57 -10.96 -26.97
C GLU A 303 -25.84 -10.11 -28.03
N ALA A 304 -25.17 -9.02 -27.62
CA ALA A 304 -24.45 -8.12 -28.52
C ALA A 304 -23.15 -8.74 -29.08
N TYR A 305 -22.40 -9.48 -28.25
CA TYR A 305 -21.10 -10.06 -28.59
C TYR A 305 -21.01 -11.55 -28.22
N PRO A 306 -21.82 -12.44 -28.84
CA PRO A 306 -21.96 -13.85 -28.44
C PRO A 306 -20.67 -14.68 -28.56
N HIS A 307 -19.76 -14.27 -29.45
CA HIS A 307 -18.46 -14.93 -29.62
C HIS A 307 -17.42 -14.54 -28.55
N VAL A 308 -17.69 -13.47 -27.81
CA VAL A 308 -16.82 -12.93 -26.76
C VAL A 308 -17.38 -13.34 -25.38
N PHE A 309 -18.63 -12.97 -25.10
CA PHE A 309 -19.29 -13.21 -23.82
C PHE A 309 -20.18 -14.46 -23.87
N SER A 310 -19.55 -15.63 -23.91
CA SER A 310 -20.26 -16.90 -23.73
C SER A 310 -20.71 -17.06 -22.28
N LEU A 311 -21.99 -17.35 -22.05
CA LEU A 311 -22.57 -17.57 -20.71
C LEU A 311 -21.97 -18.79 -19.98
N ASP A 312 -21.33 -19.72 -20.70
CA ASP A 312 -20.59 -20.82 -20.07
C ASP A 312 -19.31 -20.32 -19.38
N LYS A 313 -18.68 -19.27 -19.93
CA LYS A 313 -17.47 -18.65 -19.38
C LYS A 313 -17.83 -17.54 -18.38
N PHE A 314 -18.69 -16.62 -18.81
CA PHE A 314 -19.17 -15.48 -18.03
C PHE A 314 -20.43 -15.85 -17.26
N SER A 315 -20.36 -16.95 -16.50
CA SER A 315 -21.44 -17.34 -15.60
C SER A 315 -21.46 -16.45 -14.36
N PHE A 316 -22.57 -16.46 -13.62
CA PHE A 316 -22.65 -15.76 -12.33
C PHE A 316 -21.57 -16.24 -11.35
N GLU A 317 -21.23 -17.54 -11.36
CA GLU A 317 -20.15 -18.10 -10.53
C GLU A 317 -18.78 -17.53 -10.91
N SER A 318 -18.49 -17.36 -12.20
CA SER A 318 -17.27 -16.70 -12.66
C SER A 318 -17.24 -15.21 -12.27
N PHE A 319 -18.40 -14.57 -12.24
CA PHE A 319 -18.54 -13.17 -11.84
C PHE A 319 -18.25 -12.98 -10.33
N VAL A 320 -18.87 -13.80 -9.48
CA VAL A 320 -18.59 -13.83 -8.03
C VAL A 320 -17.11 -14.18 -7.76
N TRP A 321 -16.54 -15.09 -8.54
CA TRP A 321 -15.10 -15.40 -8.46
C TRP A 321 -14.24 -14.18 -8.77
N ALA A 322 -14.56 -13.41 -9.82
CA ALA A 322 -13.80 -12.24 -10.21
C ALA A 322 -13.90 -11.11 -9.18
N ASP A 323 -15.09 -10.90 -8.62
CA ASP A 323 -15.32 -9.97 -7.51
C ASP A 323 -14.45 -10.35 -6.29
N ASN A 324 -14.46 -11.63 -5.90
CA ASN A 324 -13.63 -12.12 -4.79
C ASN A 324 -12.13 -11.89 -5.06
N VAL A 325 -11.66 -12.17 -6.28
CA VAL A 325 -10.27 -11.89 -6.67
C VAL A 325 -9.95 -10.40 -6.54
N LEU A 326 -10.81 -9.54 -7.07
CA LEU A 326 -10.61 -8.09 -7.02
C LEU A 326 -10.57 -7.61 -5.57
N ASN A 327 -11.58 -7.92 -4.76
CA ASN A 327 -11.70 -7.45 -3.38
C ASN A 327 -10.57 -7.93 -2.45
N ASN A 328 -9.99 -9.10 -2.71
CA ASN A 328 -9.03 -9.71 -1.81
C ASN A 328 -7.57 -9.62 -2.25
N TYR A 329 -7.31 -9.41 -3.54
CA TYR A 329 -5.97 -9.42 -4.10
C TYR A 329 -5.59 -8.10 -4.81
N SER A 330 -6.51 -7.13 -4.91
CA SER A 330 -6.21 -5.83 -5.54
C SER A 330 -5.42 -4.86 -4.65
N ILE A 331 -4.70 -3.95 -5.30
CA ILE A 331 -4.19 -2.70 -4.75
C ILE A 331 -4.76 -1.54 -5.58
N ASP A 332 -4.98 -0.36 -5.01
CA ASP A 332 -5.77 0.71 -5.66
C ASP A 332 -4.93 1.78 -6.38
N ASN A 333 -3.60 1.76 -6.25
CA ASN A 333 -2.74 2.78 -6.86
C ASN A 333 -1.37 2.21 -7.31
N PRO A 334 -1.28 1.76 -8.58
CA PRO A 334 -2.36 1.63 -9.57
C PRO A 334 -3.32 0.48 -9.23
N LEU A 335 -4.53 0.47 -9.81
CA LEU A 335 -5.44 -0.69 -9.72
C LEU A 335 -4.77 -1.92 -10.35
N ALA A 336 -4.44 -2.91 -9.55
CA ALA A 336 -3.78 -4.13 -10.00
C ALA A 336 -4.01 -5.31 -9.06
N ILE A 337 -4.05 -6.53 -9.59
CA ILE A 337 -4.11 -7.76 -8.78
C ILE A 337 -2.69 -8.19 -8.45
N VAL A 338 -2.41 -8.43 -7.17
CA VAL A 338 -1.17 -9.04 -6.71
C VAL A 338 -1.33 -10.57 -6.81
N PRO A 339 -0.62 -11.23 -7.74
CA PRO A 339 -0.84 -12.62 -8.11
C PRO A 339 -0.06 -13.54 -7.18
N LEU A 340 -0.17 -13.35 -5.86
CA LEU A 340 0.75 -13.97 -4.91
C LEU A 340 0.26 -14.00 -3.50
#